data_AF-A0A9X4KUI2-F1
#
_entry.id   AF-A0A9X4KUI2-F1
#
_cell.length_a   1.000
_cell.length_b   1.000
_cell.length_c   1.000
_cell.angle_alpha   90.00
_cell.angle_beta   90.00
_cell.angle_gamma   90.00
#
_symmetry.space_group_name_H-M   'P 1'
#
loop_
_entity.id
_entity.type
_entity.pdbx_description
1 polymer ?
#
loop_
_entity_poly.entity_id
_entity_poly.type
_entity_poly.pdbx_seq_one_letter_code
_entity_poly.pdbx_strand_id
1 'polypeptide(L)'
;MTIKAIVVKDGIPNSPTTVAAYTIPSIMKGDANGDGKATAADALIVYKYIQHKITLTNDEFEALDMNDDGKVDAQDAELIMQIYTNSK
;
A
#
# COMPACT_ATOMS: atom_id res chain seq x y z
N MET A 1 3.67 10.53 0.39
CA MET A 1 3.85 11.93 0.85
C MET A 1 4.51 11.91 2.22
N THR A 2 5.59 12.66 2.47
CA THR A 2 6.28 12.63 3.77
C THR A 2 5.97 13.90 4.56
N ILE A 3 5.41 13.73 5.76
CA ILE A 3 5.22 14.80 6.72
C ILE A 3 6.33 14.70 7.77
N LYS A 4 7.00 15.83 8.03
CA LYS A 4 7.97 15.95 9.12
C LYS A 4 7.23 16.45 10.35
N ALA A 5 7.08 15.61 11.36
CA ALA A 5 6.59 16.06 12.65
C ALA A 5 7.77 16.61 13.47
N ILE A 6 7.65 17.85 13.95
CA ILE A 6 8.61 18.44 14.89
C ILE A 6 8.05 18.19 16.29
N VAL A 7 8.64 17.25 17.03
CA VAL A 7 8.31 17.08 18.45
C VAL A 7 9.11 18.10 19.24
N VAL A 8 8.45 19.19 19.65
CA VAL A 8 9.02 20.14 20.62
C VAL A 8 8.50 19.76 22.00
N LYS A 9 9.40 19.60 22.97
CA LYS A 9 9.01 19.41 24.37
C LYS A 9 8.67 20.78 24.95
N ASP A 10 7.43 20.98 25.41
CA ASP A 10 6.98 22.26 25.95
C ASP A 10 7.95 22.78 27.03
N GLY A 11 8.41 24.02 26.86
CA GLY A 11 9.22 24.73 27.85
C GLY A 11 10.75 24.54 27.79
N ILE A 12 11.31 23.85 26.79
CA ILE A 12 12.78 23.76 26.61
C ILE A 12 13.21 24.54 25.37
N PRO A 13 13.89 25.70 25.49
CA PRO A 13 14.26 26.56 24.37
C PRO A 13 15.21 25.92 23.33
N ASN A 14 15.75 24.73 23.58
CA ASN A 14 16.74 24.05 22.72
C ASN A 14 16.67 22.51 22.81
N SER A 15 15.46 21.92 22.88
CA SER A 15 15.32 20.46 22.86
C SER A 15 15.87 19.90 21.54
N PRO A 16 16.67 18.80 21.53
CA PRO A 16 17.15 18.20 20.29
C PRO A 16 15.95 17.82 19.42
N THR A 17 15.90 18.42 18.22
CA THR A 17 14.82 18.24 17.27
C THR A 17 14.93 16.85 16.64
N THR A 18 14.31 15.84 17.24
CA THR A 18 14.16 14.54 16.57
C THR A 18 13.06 14.69 15.53
N VAL A 19 13.45 14.89 14.27
CA VAL A 19 12.52 14.86 13.14
C VAL A 19 12.15 13.40 12.87
N ALA A 20 10.98 12.99 13.35
CA ALA A 20 10.36 11.76 12.87
C ALA A 20 9.77 12.05 11.49
N ALA A 21 10.30 11.38 10.46
CA ALA A 21 9.69 11.39 9.13
C ALA A 21 8.52 10.41 9.16
N TYR A 22 7.29 10.91 9.01
CA TYR A 22 6.12 10.07 8.80
C TYR A 22 5.86 10.00 7.30
N THR A 23 6.09 8.84 6.70
CA THR A 23 5.69 8.59 5.31
C THR A 23 4.23 8.19 5.33
N ILE A 24 3.37 9.03 4.77
CA ILE A 24 2.04 8.57 4.37
C ILE A 24 2.25 7.68 3.14
N PRO A 25 1.95 6.37 3.25
CA PRO A 25 1.97 5.49 2.09
C PRO A 25 0.97 6.06 1.08
N SER A 26 1.47 6.44 -0.10
CA SER A 26 0.57 6.66 -1.23
C SER A 26 0.15 5.29 -1.70
N ILE A 27 -1.07 4.87 -1.37
CA ILE A 27 -1.62 3.60 -1.83
C ILE A 27 -1.73 3.69 -3.36
N MET A 28 -0.98 2.84 -4.05
CA MET A 28 -1.06 2.71 -5.50
C MET A 28 -1.91 1.47 -5.82
N LYS A 29 -3.01 1.67 -6.55
CA LYS A 29 -3.86 0.55 -7.03
C LYS A 29 -3.00 -0.48 -7.77
N GLY A 30 -3.15 -1.72 -7.36
CA GLY A 30 -2.45 -2.88 -7.90
C GLY A 30 -1.04 -3.10 -7.37
N ASP A 31 -0.52 -2.22 -6.51
CA ASP A 31 0.81 -2.35 -5.87
C ASP A 31 0.64 -2.62 -4.37
N ALA A 32 0.44 -3.88 -4.03
CA ALA A 32 0.24 -4.29 -2.64
C ALA A 32 1.55 -4.45 -1.88
N ASN A 33 2.66 -4.69 -2.59
CA ASN A 33 3.96 -4.87 -1.95
C ASN A 33 4.75 -3.55 -1.79
N GLY A 34 4.28 -2.45 -2.39
CA GLY A 34 4.84 -1.11 -2.27
C GLY A 34 6.10 -0.86 -3.09
N ASP A 35 6.36 -1.65 -4.13
CA ASP A 35 7.54 -1.47 -5.00
C ASP A 35 7.35 -0.40 -6.09
N GLY A 36 6.18 0.20 -6.14
CA GLY A 36 5.78 1.25 -7.08
C GLY A 36 5.26 0.71 -8.41
N LYS A 37 4.98 -0.59 -8.53
CA LYS A 37 4.49 -1.20 -9.78
C LYS A 37 3.39 -2.21 -9.50
N ALA A 38 2.35 -2.18 -10.34
CA ALA A 38 1.37 -3.26 -10.37
C ALA A 38 1.91 -4.42 -11.21
N THR A 39 2.24 -5.54 -10.56
CA THR A 39 2.89 -6.69 -11.20
C THR A 39 2.20 -8.01 -10.89
N ALA A 40 2.69 -9.09 -11.52
CA ALA A 40 2.25 -10.44 -11.20
C ALA A 40 2.55 -10.85 -9.73
N ALA A 41 3.50 -10.19 -9.06
CA ALA A 41 3.75 -10.43 -7.63
C ALA A 41 2.57 -9.96 -6.77
N ASP A 42 1.93 -8.86 -7.15
CA ASP A 42 0.77 -8.30 -6.45
C ASP A 42 -0.49 -9.15 -6.70
N ALA A 43 -0.67 -9.62 -7.94
CA ALA A 43 -1.71 -10.61 -8.25
C ALA A 43 -1.55 -11.92 -7.43
N LEU A 44 -0.31 -12.32 -7.11
CA LEU A 44 -0.08 -13.47 -6.22
C LEU A 44 -0.51 -13.21 -4.78
N ILE A 45 -0.45 -11.97 -4.30
CA ILE A 45 -0.93 -11.58 -2.96
C ILE A 45 -2.45 -11.78 -2.88
N VAL A 46 -3.19 -11.37 -3.93
CA VAL A 46 -4.63 -11.63 -4.05
C VAL A 46 -4.95 -13.12 -3.90
N TYR A 47 -4.26 -14.00 -4.64
CA TYR A 47 -4.50 -15.44 -4.53
C TYR A 47 -4.16 -16.03 -3.16
N LYS A 48 -3.12 -15.51 -2.48
CA LYS A 48 -2.80 -15.92 -1.11
C LYS A 48 -3.89 -15.49 -0.13
N TYR A 49 -4.44 -14.30 -0.31
CA TYR A 49 -5.54 -13.79 0.50
C TYR A 49 -6.82 -14.62 0.32
N ILE A 50 -7.22 -14.90 -0.92
CA ILE A 50 -8.39 -15.75 -1.24
C ILE A 50 -8.25 -17.16 -0.63
N GLN A 51 -7.02 -17.69 -0.60
CA GLN A 51 -6.71 -18.98 0.02
C GLN A 51 -6.61 -18.92 1.55
N HIS A 52 -6.90 -17.77 2.17
CA HIS A 52 -6.77 -17.51 3.60
C HIS A 52 -5.36 -17.81 4.16
N LYS A 53 -4.32 -17.69 3.32
CA LYS A 53 -2.92 -17.91 3.71
C LYS A 53 -2.29 -16.68 4.36
N ILE A 54 -2.86 -15.50 4.09
CA ILE A 54 -2.43 -14.21 4.61
C ILE A 54 -3.66 -13.38 4.99
N THR A 55 -3.44 -12.34 5.78
CA THR A 55 -4.41 -11.28 6.04
C THR A 55 -3.85 -9.99 5.48
N LEU A 56 -4.68 -9.22 4.79
CA LEU A 56 -4.29 -7.92 4.25
C LEU A 56 -4.44 -6.84 5.33
N THR A 57 -3.53 -5.89 5.31
CA THR A 57 -3.71 -4.59 5.95
C THR A 57 -4.76 -3.78 5.19
N ASN A 58 -5.27 -2.69 5.79
CA ASN A 58 -6.24 -1.83 5.11
C ASN A 58 -5.65 -1.22 3.83
N ASP A 59 -4.38 -0.80 3.87
CA ASP A 59 -3.69 -0.20 2.72
C ASP A 59 -3.54 -1.21 1.57
N GLU A 60 -3.17 -2.46 1.89
CA GLU A 60 -3.08 -3.54 0.91
C GLU A 60 -4.47 -3.93 0.36
N PHE A 61 -5.50 -3.90 1.19
CA PHE A 61 -6.87 -4.14 0.75
C PHE A 61 -7.33 -3.07 -0.24
N GLU A 62 -7.11 -1.79 0.07
CA GLU A 62 -7.43 -0.67 -0.82
C GLU A 62 -6.59 -0.68 -2.11
N ALA A 63 -5.34 -1.16 -2.05
CA ALA A 63 -4.52 -1.38 -3.24
C ALA A 63 -5.05 -2.52 -4.11
N LEU A 64 -5.58 -3.58 -3.51
CA LEU A 64 -5.96 -4.82 -4.20
C LEU A 64 -7.42 -4.91 -4.61
N ASP A 65 -8.34 -4.18 -3.99
CA ASP A 65 -9.71 -4.03 -4.48
C ASP A 65 -9.65 -3.16 -5.73
N MET A 66 -9.46 -3.76 -6.90
CA MET A 66 -9.16 -3.04 -8.15
C MET A 66 -10.41 -2.49 -8.80
N ASN A 67 -11.56 -3.14 -8.58
CA ASN A 67 -12.85 -2.75 -9.14
C ASN A 67 -13.73 -1.91 -8.18
N ASP A 68 -13.25 -1.62 -6.96
CA ASP A 68 -13.94 -0.87 -5.90
C ASP A 68 -15.28 -1.49 -5.47
N ASP A 69 -15.38 -2.83 -5.49
CA ASP A 69 -16.59 -3.54 -5.10
C ASP A 69 -16.65 -3.90 -3.59
N GLY A 70 -15.60 -3.56 -2.86
CA GLY A 70 -15.45 -3.83 -1.43
C GLY A 70 -15.01 -5.26 -1.13
N LYS A 71 -14.46 -5.98 -2.10
CA LYS A 71 -13.87 -7.31 -1.96
C LYS A 71 -12.53 -7.37 -2.68
N VAL A 72 -11.72 -8.34 -2.26
CA VAL A 72 -10.49 -8.71 -2.96
C VAL A 72 -10.65 -10.15 -3.42
N ASP A 73 -10.87 -10.33 -4.72
CA ASP A 73 -11.13 -11.62 -5.35
C ASP A 73 -10.36 -11.83 -6.67
N ALA A 74 -10.67 -12.91 -7.38
CA ALA A 74 -9.92 -13.30 -8.58
C ALA A 74 -10.01 -12.26 -9.71
N GLN A 75 -11.09 -11.47 -9.77
CA GLN A 75 -11.25 -10.40 -10.77
C GLN A 75 -10.19 -9.32 -10.58
N ASP A 76 -9.84 -9.01 -9.33
CA ASP A 76 -8.79 -8.02 -9.05
C ASP A 76 -7.42 -8.48 -9.52
N ALA A 77 -7.11 -9.76 -9.32
CA ALA A 77 -5.88 -10.35 -9.84
C ALA A 77 -5.81 -10.27 -11.37
N GLU A 78 -6.94 -10.47 -12.07
CA GLU A 78 -7.02 -10.31 -13.53
C GLU A 78 -6.78 -8.86 -13.96
N LEU A 79 -7.36 -7.88 -13.26
CA LEU A 79 -7.15 -6.46 -13.53
C LEU A 79 -5.70 -6.04 -13.33
N ILE A 80 -5.03 -6.50 -12.26
CA ILE A 80 -3.59 -6.28 -12.05
C ILE A 80 -2.78 -6.86 -13.20
N MET A 81 -3.07 -8.09 -13.63
CA MET A 81 -2.38 -8.74 -14.74
C MET A 81 -2.62 -8.03 -16.07
N GLN A 82 -3.81 -7.47 -16.30
CA GLN A 82 -4.13 -6.67 -17.47
C GLN A 82 -3.29 -5.37 -17.50
N ILE A 83 -3.19 -4.66 -16.37
CA ILE A 83 -2.34 -3.46 -16.24
C ILE A 83 -0.87 -3.82 -16.49
N TYR A 84 -0.38 -4.90 -15.89
CA TYR A 84 0.99 -5.36 -16.09
C TYR A 84 1.29 -5.74 -17.55
N THR A 85 0.30 -6.30 -18.26
CA THR A 85 0.46 -6.68 -19.67
C THR A 85 0.42 -5.47 -20.59
N ASN A 86 -0.46 -4.49 -20.33
CA ASN A 86 -0.58 -3.26 -21.12
C ASN A 86 0.56 -2.27 -20.89
N SER A 87 1.35 -2.43 -19.83
CA SER A 87 2.50 -1.58 -19.49
C SER A 87 3.84 -2.08 -20.07
N LYS A 88 3.81 -3.13 -20.91
CA LYS A 88 4.96 -3.67 -21.62
C LYS A 88 5.14 -3.11 -23.02
#